data_AF-A0A2T7TQP8-F1
#
_entry.id   AF-A0A2T7TQP8-F1
#
_cell.length_a   1.000
_cell.length_b   1.000
_cell.length_c   1.000
_cell.angle_alpha   90.00
_cell.angle_beta   90.00
_cell.angle_gamma   90.00
#
_symmetry.space_group_name_H-M   'P 1'
#
loop_
_entity.id
_entity.type
_entity.pdbx_description
1 polymer ?
#
loop_
_entity_poly.entity_id
_entity_poly.type
_entity_poly.pdbx_seq_one_letter_code
_entity_poly.pdbx_strand_id
1 'polypeptide(L)' 'MAKARSLGIPAVETYAVSLEQDGAAVRAALTRPWSSGQAEGPITRLKLLKRSMYGQANFDLLRRRVLRAA' A
#
# COMPACT_ATOMS: atom_id res chain seq x y z
N MET A 1 13.75 7.31 16.69
CA MET A 1 12.91 8.26 15.93
C MET A 1 13.25 9.73 16.21
N ALA A 2 13.52 10.13 17.46
CA ALA A 2 13.87 11.52 17.81
C ALA A 2 14.98 12.15 16.95
N LYS A 3 16.10 11.44 16.74
CA LYS A 3 17.18 11.90 15.84
C LYS A 3 16.69 12.14 14.41
N ALA A 4 15.85 11.24 13.87
CA ALA A 4 15.37 11.32 12.49
C ALA A 4 14.41 12.49 12.25
N ARG A 5 13.73 12.96 13.30
CA ARG A 5 12.81 14.11 13.27
C ARG A 5 13.51 15.47 13.27
N SER A 6 14.82 15.52 13.48
CA SER A 6 15.58 16.77 13.60
C SER A 6 16.82 16.78 12.70
N LEU A 7 16.79 16.02 11.60
CA LEU A 7 17.90 15.96 10.65
C LEU A 7 17.89 17.13 9.66
N GLY A 8 16.82 17.94 9.61
CA GLY A 8 16.65 19.02 8.65
C GLY A 8 16.34 18.54 7.24
N ILE A 9 15.99 17.26 7.08
CA ILE A 9 15.63 16.64 5.80
C ILE A 9 14.12 16.34 5.84
N PRO A 10 13.26 17.16 5.21
CA PRO A 10 11.80 17.05 5.36
C PRO A 10 11.23 15.67 5.03
N ALA A 11 11.80 14.98 4.03
CA ALA A 11 11.39 13.63 3.66
C ALA A 11 11.64 12.61 4.79
N VAL A 12 12.78 12.71 5.47
CA VAL A 12 13.16 11.80 6.57
C VAL A 12 12.32 12.10 7.81
N GLU A 13 12.07 13.37 8.09
CA GLU A 13 11.25 13.80 9.22
C GLU A 13 9.80 13.34 9.04
N THR A 14 9.22 13.55 7.85
CA THR A 14 7.85 13.10 7.53
C THR A 14 7.75 11.58 7.60
N TYR A 15 8.74 10.86 7.06
CA TYR A 15 8.78 9.41 7.14
C TYR A 15 8.84 8.92 8.60
N ALA A 16 9.64 9.55 9.46
CA ALA A 16 9.73 9.20 10.87
C ALA A 16 8.39 9.39 11.59
N VAL A 17 7.63 10.45 11.26
CA VAL A 17 6.28 10.68 11.80
C VAL A 17 5.33 9.58 11.35
N SER A 18 5.26 9.28 10.05
CA SER A 18 4.39 8.22 9.52
C SER A 18 4.71 6.86 10.13
N LEU A 19 5.99 6.54 10.30
CA LEU A 19 6.41 5.26 10.85
C LEU A 19 6.08 5.13 12.35
N GLU A 20 6.10 6.22 13.11
CA GLU A 20 5.61 6.25 14.49
C GLU A 20 4.09 5.99 14.56
N GLN A 21 3.32 6.61 13.67
CA GLN A 21 1.87 6.41 13.56
C GLN A 21 1.53 4.95 13.23
N ASP A 22 2.28 4.34 12.31
CA ASP A 22 2.10 2.95 11.88
C ASP A 22 2.69 1.92 12.85
N GLY A 23 3.28 2.35 13.98
CA GLY A 23 4.03 1.46 14.88
C GLY A 23 3.22 0.26 15.39
N ALA A 24 1.91 0.40 15.59
CA ALA A 24 1.05 -0.72 15.98
C ALA A 24 0.88 -1.74 14.84
N ALA A 25 0.70 -1.27 13.60
CA ALA A 25 0.59 -2.12 12.42
C ALA A 25 1.91 -2.85 12.15
N VAL A 26 3.05 -2.16 12.25
CA VAL A 26 4.39 -2.76 12.08
C VAL A 26 4.64 -3.85 13.14
N ARG A 27 4.32 -3.58 14.41
CA ARG A 27 4.44 -4.60 15.46
C ARG A 27 3.53 -5.80 15.18
N ALA A 28 2.29 -5.58 14.75
CA ALA A 28 1.38 -6.66 14.40
C ALA A 28 1.91 -7.49 13.23
N ALA A 29 2.45 -6.85 12.19
CA ALA A 29 3.04 -7.54 11.04
C ALA A 29 4.24 -8.44 11.41
N LEU A 30 5.02 -8.06 12.43
CA LEU A 30 6.17 -8.85 12.90
C LEU A 30 5.82 -9.94 13.92
N THR A 31 4.73 -9.77 14.68
CA THR A 31 4.37 -10.66 15.79
C THR A 31 3.26 -11.64 15.47
N ARG A 32 2.43 -11.34 14.47
CA ARG A 32 1.32 -12.20 14.06
C ARG A 32 1.77 -13.14 12.94
N PRO A 33 1.20 -14.36 12.88
CA PRO A 33 1.49 -15.30 11.79
C PRO A 33 0.79 -14.92 10.47
N TRP A 34 -0.09 -13.91 10.49
CA TRP A 34 -0.89 -13.49 9.36
C TRP A 34 -0.17 -12.39 8.58
N SER A 35 -0.16 -12.49 7.25
CA SER A 35 0.39 -11.47 6.36
C SER A 35 -0.71 -10.73 5.58
N SER A 36 -0.44 -9.49 5.18
CA SER A 36 -1.28 -8.73 4.25
C SER A 36 -1.21 -9.26 2.81
N GLY A 37 -0.33 -10.22 2.51
CA GLY A 37 -0.05 -10.71 1.16
C GLY A 37 -1.28 -11.22 0.41
N GLN A 38 -2.21 -11.87 1.11
CA GLN A 38 -3.47 -12.35 0.52
C GLN A 38 -4.33 -11.21 -0.03
N ALA A 39 -4.29 -10.03 0.60
CA ALA A 39 -5.00 -8.84 0.12
C ALA A 39 -4.17 -8.07 -0.93
N GLU A 40 -2.85 -7.99 -0.73
CA GLU A 40 -1.95 -7.24 -1.61
C GLU A 40 -1.87 -7.82 -3.02
N GLY A 41 -1.91 -9.14 -3.18
CA GLY A 41 -1.88 -9.80 -4.50
C GLY A 41 -3.03 -9.35 -5.41
N PRO A 42 -4.30 -9.55 -5.01
CA PRO A 42 -5.47 -9.07 -5.75
C PRO A 42 -5.45 -7.55 -6.00
N ILE A 43 -5.05 -6.74 -5.01
CA ILE A 43 -4.95 -5.28 -5.16
C ILE A 43 -3.90 -4.92 -6.22
N THR A 44 -2.76 -5.61 -6.23
CA THR A 44 -1.68 -5.38 -7.19
C THR A 44 -2.13 -5.76 -8.60
N ARG A 45 -2.81 -6.91 -8.77
CA ARG A 45 -3.42 -7.31 -10.05
C ARG A 45 -4.42 -6.27 -10.55
N LEU A 46 -5.28 -5.75 -9.67
CA LEU A 46 -6.25 -4.72 -10.01
C LEU A 46 -5.59 -3.39 -10.41
N LYS A 47 -4.56 -2.95 -9.68
CA LYS A 47 -3.77 -1.75 -10.01
C LYS A 47 -3.05 -1.91 -11.35
N LEU A 48 -2.49 -3.08 -11.62
CA LEU A 48 -1.81 -3.39 -12.88
C LEU A 48 -2.77 -3.34 -14.06
N LEU A 49 -3.96 -3.93 -13.93
CA LEU A 49 -5.00 -3.87 -14.95
C LEU A 49 -5.48 -2.44 -15.20
N LYS A 50 -5.69 -1.63 -14.15
CA LYS A 50 -6.05 -0.22 -14.34
C LYS A 50 -4.93 0.58 -15.02
N ARG A 51 -3.67 0.29 -14.71
CA ARG A 51 -2.49 0.93 -15.32
C ARG A 51 -2.32 0.54 -16.79
N SER A 52 -2.57 -0.71 -17.19
CA SER A 52 -2.57 -1.12 -18.60
C SER A 52 -3.68 -0.46 -19.43
N MET A 53 -4.65 0.16 -18.76
CA MET A 53 -5.73 0.95 -19.36
C MET A 53 -5.48 2.45 -19.26
N TYR A 54 -4.23 2.88 -19.05
CA TYR A 54 -3.84 4.29 -18.90
C TYR A 54 -4.62 5.04 -17.81
N GLY A 55 -5.09 4.32 -16.79
CA GLY A 55 -5.86 4.89 -15.68
C GLY A 55 -7.31 5.29 -16.02
N GLN A 56 -7.73 5.14 -17.28
CA GLN A 56 -9.04 5.60 -17.78
C GLN A 56 -10.21 4.66 -17.44
N ALA A 57 -9.92 3.50 -16.85
CA ALA A 57 -10.95 2.55 -16.48
C ALA A 57 -11.79 3.07 -15.29
N ASN A 58 -13.08 3.30 -15.53
CA ASN A 58 -14.07 3.47 -14.47
C ASN A 58 -14.31 2.14 -13.73
N PHE A 59 -15.03 2.20 -12.60
CA PHE A 59 -15.22 1.03 -11.75
C PHE A 59 -15.93 -0.13 -12.47
N ASP A 60 -16.97 0.16 -13.26
CA ASP A 60 -17.72 -0.86 -13.99
C ASP A 60 -16.87 -1.61 -15.01
N LEU A 61 -16.04 -0.87 -15.76
CA LEU A 61 -15.13 -1.46 -16.75
C LEU A 61 -14.04 -2.29 -16.07
N LEU A 62 -13.47 -1.79 -14.97
CA LEU A 62 -12.46 -2.51 -14.20
C LEU A 62 -13.04 -3.81 -13.62
N ARG A 63 -14.26 -3.75 -13.04
CA ARG A 63 -14.98 -4.91 -12.52
C ARG A 63 -15.22 -5.95 -13.61
N ARG A 64 -15.74 -5.55 -14.78
CA ARG A 64 -15.97 -6.47 -15.91
C ARG A 64 -14.68 -7.17 -16.34
N ARG A 65 -13.55 -6.47 -16.38
CA ARG A 65 -12.27 -7.06 -16.78
C ARG A 65 -11.69 -7.99 -15.72
N VAL A 66 -11.79 -7.66 -14.43
CA VAL A 66 -11.33 -8.55 -13.35
C VAL A 66 -12.13 -9.85 -13.33
N LEU A 67 -13.47 -9.75 -13.43
CA LEU A 67 -14.35 -10.93 -13.39
C LEU A 67 -14.27 -11.81 -14.64
N ARG A 68 -13.90 -11.23 -15.80
CA ARG A 68 -13.73 -11.98 -17.06
C ARG A 68 -12.32 -12.53 -17.27
N ALA A 69 -11.33 -12.03 -16.54
CA ALA A 69 -9.95 -12.51 -16.60
C ALA A 69 -9.66 -13.60 -15.53
N ALA A 70 -10.66 -13.98 -14.73
CA ALA A 70 -10.59 -15.07 -13.78
C ALA A 70 -10.91 -16.41 -14.45
#